data_AF-A0A967JH09-F1
#
_entry.id   AF-A0A967JH09-F1
#
_cell.length_a   1.000
_cell.length_b   1.000
_cell.length_c   1.000
_cell.angle_alpha   90.00
_cell.angle_beta   90.00
_cell.angle_gamma   90.00
#
_symmetry.space_group_name_H-M   'P 1'
#
loop_
_entity.id
_entity.type
_entity.pdbx_description
1 polymer ?
#
loop_
_entity_poly.entity_id
_entity_poly.type
_entity_poly.pdbx_seq_one_letter_code
_entity_poly.pdbx_strand_id
1 'polypeptide(L)'
;VLPLVEIRFDALPAGARPIYGYEAKWLWDRPERPLPIFRCPAMVEPTLEKAIERTALDAYHALGCRDWARIDVRLDPDDVPRVIEVNALPGVLPDPDQNSCFPKAARAAGMDYGAMIRAVLEAALGRYGLG
;
A
#
# COMPACT_ATOMS: atom_id res chain seq x y z
N VAL A 1 5.95 -9.74 -2.92
CA VAL A 1 5.46 -8.52 -2.24
C VAL A 1 5.66 -7.36 -3.21
N LEU A 2 4.74 -6.40 -3.30
CA LEU A 2 4.91 -5.21 -4.15
C LEU A 2 5.79 -4.17 -3.43
N PRO A 3 6.46 -3.24 -4.14
CA PRO A 3 7.26 -2.19 -3.53
C PRO A 3 6.52 -1.44 -2.42
N LEU A 4 7.23 -1.15 -1.33
CA LEU A 4 6.66 -0.45 -0.18
C LEU A 4 6.18 0.96 -0.57
N VAL A 5 5.04 1.37 -0.02
CA VAL A 5 4.49 2.72 -0.16
C VAL A 5 4.63 3.44 1.17
N GLU A 6 5.40 4.52 1.20
CA GLU A 6 5.59 5.37 2.37
C GLU A 6 4.56 6.51 2.36
N ILE A 7 3.91 6.74 3.51
CA ILE A 7 3.06 7.90 3.75
C ILE A 7 3.93 9.04 4.30
N ARG A 8 4.05 10.11 3.50
CA ARG A 8 4.86 11.31 3.76
C ARG A 8 4.04 12.34 4.54
N PHE A 9 4.18 12.36 5.87
CA PHE A 9 3.45 13.32 6.72
C PHE A 9 3.92 14.77 6.56
N ASP A 10 5.12 15.00 6.02
CA ASP A 10 5.62 16.33 5.67
C ASP A 10 4.88 16.96 4.47
N ALA A 11 4.13 16.17 3.70
CA ALA A 11 3.24 16.67 2.66
C ALA A 11 1.91 17.22 3.21
N LEU A 12 1.61 17.01 4.50
CA LEU A 12 0.37 17.48 5.10
C LEU A 12 0.38 18.99 5.35
N PRO A 13 -0.80 19.66 5.35
CA PRO A 13 -0.89 21.07 5.68
C PRO A 13 -0.32 21.39 7.07
N ALA A 14 0.20 22.62 7.23
CA ALA A 14 0.74 23.08 8.52
C ALA A 14 -0.31 22.95 9.64
N GLY A 15 0.12 22.39 10.78
CA GLY A 15 -0.77 22.12 11.92
C GLY A 15 -1.57 20.81 11.83
N ALA A 16 -1.50 20.07 10.72
CA ALA A 16 -2.10 18.75 10.62
C ALA A 16 -1.39 17.75 11.54
N ARG A 17 -2.18 16.84 12.13
CA ARG A 17 -1.61 15.68 12.84
C ARG A 17 -0.97 14.73 11.83
N PRO A 18 0.15 14.04 12.17
CA PRO A 18 0.82 13.09 11.28
C PRO A 18 0.01 11.77 11.19
N ILE A 19 -1.17 11.86 10.56
CA ILE A 19 -2.15 10.79 10.42
C ILE A 19 -2.74 10.87 9.01
N TYR A 20 -2.79 9.75 8.31
CA TYR A 20 -3.48 9.64 7.02
C TYR A 20 -4.99 9.41 7.23
N GLY A 21 -5.64 10.44 7.78
CA GLY A 21 -7.04 10.44 8.15
C GLY A 21 -7.98 10.78 7.00
N TYR A 22 -9.26 11.03 7.34
CA TYR A 22 -10.28 11.42 6.39
C TYR A 22 -9.92 12.72 5.66
N GLU A 23 -9.38 13.70 6.37
CA GLU A 23 -9.02 15.00 5.82
C GLU A 23 -7.95 14.89 4.74
N ALA A 24 -6.92 14.07 4.99
CA ALA A 24 -5.87 13.80 4.01
C ALA A 24 -6.36 13.02 2.80
N LYS A 25 -7.32 12.09 2.99
CA LYS A 25 -7.88 11.26 1.91
C LYS A 25 -8.87 12.00 1.00
N TRP A 26 -9.67 12.89 1.57
CA TRP A 26 -10.87 13.39 0.88
C TRP A 26 -11.02 14.91 0.86
N LEU A 27 -10.36 15.63 1.77
CA LEU A 27 -10.50 17.09 1.83
C LEU A 27 -9.32 17.82 1.22
N TRP A 28 -8.10 17.33 1.47
CA TRP A 28 -6.86 17.94 1.01
C TRP A 28 -6.36 17.37 -0.31
N ASP A 29 -6.53 16.07 -0.51
CA ASP A 29 -6.25 15.41 -1.77
C ASP A 29 -7.41 15.59 -2.74
N ARG A 30 -7.24 16.45 -3.74
CA ARG A 30 -8.27 16.75 -4.75
C ARG A 30 -7.67 16.68 -6.15
N PRO A 31 -8.44 16.33 -7.19
CA PRO A 31 -7.93 16.29 -8.56
C PRO A 31 -7.25 17.58 -9.02
N GLU A 32 -7.79 18.75 -8.63
CA GLU A 32 -7.24 20.06 -9.01
C GLU A 32 -6.01 20.45 -8.20
N ARG A 33 -5.78 19.79 -7.05
CA ARG A 33 -4.66 20.04 -6.15
C ARG A 33 -4.30 18.74 -5.42
N PRO A 34 -3.65 17.79 -6.12
CA PRO A 34 -3.36 16.48 -5.56
C PRO A 34 -2.37 16.62 -4.40
N LEU A 35 -2.55 15.80 -3.38
CA LEU A 35 -1.68 15.77 -2.22
C LEU A 35 -0.55 14.76 -2.48
N PRO A 36 0.73 15.17 -2.53
CA PRO A 36 1.86 14.27 -2.82
C PRO A 36 2.27 13.45 -1.58
N ILE A 37 1.30 12.78 -0.96
CA ILE A 37 1.45 12.09 0.33
C ILE A 37 2.10 10.71 0.20
N PHE A 38 2.20 10.14 -1.00
CA PHE A 38 2.78 8.81 -1.20
C PHE A 38 4.13 8.85 -1.91
N ARG A 39 5.16 8.29 -1.27
CA ARG A 39 6.42 7.93 -1.91
C ARG A 39 6.45 6.43 -2.18
N CYS A 40 6.70 6.04 -3.42
CA CYS A 40 6.82 4.65 -3.82
C CYS A 40 7.86 4.53 -4.96
N PRO A 41 8.90 3.68 -4.83
CA PRO A 41 9.22 2.88 -3.64
C PRO A 41 9.54 3.72 -2.40
N ALA A 42 9.28 3.19 -1.21
CA ALA A 42 9.75 3.77 0.03
C ALA A 42 11.29 3.78 0.07
N MET A 43 11.88 4.81 0.67
CA MET A 43 13.34 4.88 0.85
C MET A 43 13.69 4.42 2.26
N VAL A 44 13.95 3.13 2.42
CA VAL A 44 14.34 2.49 3.68
C VAL A 44 15.54 1.60 3.47
N GLU A 45 16.28 1.31 4.55
CA GLU A 45 17.39 0.37 4.49
C GLU A 45 16.93 -1.04 4.10
N PRO A 46 17.71 -1.81 3.32
CA PRO A 46 17.29 -3.13 2.85
C PRO A 46 16.96 -4.14 3.97
N THR A 47 17.56 -3.97 5.14
CA THR A 47 17.26 -4.80 6.33
C THR A 47 15.88 -4.50 6.89
N LEU A 48 15.51 -3.21 6.95
CA LEU A 48 14.20 -2.76 7.39
C LEU A 48 13.10 -3.12 6.38
N GLU A 49 13.38 -2.96 5.09
CA GLU A 49 12.46 -3.41 4.02
C GLU A 49 12.08 -4.88 4.20
N LYS A 50 13.07 -5.76 4.36
CA LYS A 50 12.85 -7.19 4.61
C LYS A 50 12.07 -7.46 5.89
N ALA A 51 12.30 -6.70 6.96
CA ALA A 51 11.56 -6.83 8.21
C ALA A 51 10.09 -6.44 8.04
N ILE A 52 9.80 -5.37 7.28
CA ILE A 52 8.44 -4.93 6.94
C ILE A 52 7.75 -5.98 6.07
N GLU A 53 8.40 -6.46 5.01
CA GLU A 53 7.87 -7.51 4.14
C GLU A 53 7.54 -8.78 4.93
N ARG A 54 8.46 -9.21 5.81
CA ARG A 54 8.25 -10.37 6.66
C ARG A 54 7.03 -10.21 7.56
N THR A 55 6.93 -9.06 8.23
CA THR A 55 5.80 -8.73 9.11
C THR A 55 4.48 -8.71 8.35
N ALA A 56 4.46 -8.14 7.13
CA ALA A 56 3.28 -8.11 6.28
C ALA A 56 2.85 -9.52 5.83
N LEU A 57 3.80 -10.37 5.42
CA LEU A 57 3.52 -11.75 5.02
C LEU A 57 3.05 -12.62 6.20
N ASP A 58 3.66 -12.47 7.38
CA ASP A 58 3.24 -13.20 8.57
C ASP A 58 1.79 -12.83 8.94
N ALA A 59 1.42 -11.55 8.87
CA ALA A 59 0.04 -11.10 9.11
C ALA A 59 -0.94 -11.60 8.04
N TYR A 60 -0.55 -11.54 6.77
CA TYR A 60 -1.32 -12.05 5.64
C TYR A 60 -1.68 -13.53 5.80
N HIS A 61 -0.69 -14.36 6.18
CA HIS A 61 -0.90 -15.79 6.40
C HIS A 61 -1.69 -16.06 7.68
N ALA A 62 -1.39 -15.36 8.77
CA ALA A 62 -2.07 -15.56 10.06
C ALA A 62 -3.58 -15.32 9.98
N LEU A 63 -4.02 -14.39 9.13
CA LEU A 63 -5.44 -14.09 8.91
C LEU A 63 -6.07 -14.86 7.73
N GLY A 64 -5.31 -15.74 7.07
CA GLY A 64 -5.83 -16.53 5.95
C GLY A 64 -6.24 -15.68 4.74
N CYS A 65 -5.56 -14.55 4.51
CA CYS A 65 -5.77 -13.75 3.32
C CYS A 65 -5.46 -14.56 2.06
N ARG A 66 -6.18 -14.25 0.97
CA ARG A 66 -6.08 -14.96 -0.31
C ARG A 66 -5.95 -13.96 -1.44
N ASP A 67 -5.22 -14.36 -2.47
CA ASP A 67 -5.01 -13.67 -3.75
C ASP A 67 -4.26 -12.33 -3.63
N TRP A 68 -4.74 -11.40 -2.80
CA TRP A 68 -4.11 -10.12 -2.53
C TRP A 68 -4.57 -9.51 -1.19
N ALA A 69 -3.79 -8.57 -0.66
CA ALA A 69 -4.19 -7.68 0.42
C ALA A 69 -3.24 -6.48 0.47
N ARG A 70 -3.65 -5.40 1.15
CA ARG A 70 -2.76 -4.35 1.61
C ARG A 70 -2.58 -4.50 3.12
N ILE A 71 -1.33 -4.50 3.58
CA ILE A 71 -1.00 -4.49 5.01
C ILE A 71 -0.46 -3.12 5.36
N ASP A 72 -1.14 -2.42 6.26
CA ASP A 72 -0.71 -1.11 6.73
C ASP A 72 0.15 -1.31 7.99
N VAL A 73 1.39 -0.80 7.93
CA VAL A 73 2.42 -1.01 8.94
C VAL A 73 2.94 0.34 9.42
N ARG A 74 3.29 0.42 10.71
CA ARG A 74 3.99 1.56 11.30
C ARG A 74 5.14 1.08 12.15
N LEU A 75 6.26 1.77 12.05
CA LEU A 75 7.43 1.52 12.90
C LEU A 75 7.17 2.10 14.30
N ASP A 76 7.55 1.35 15.32
CA ASP A 76 7.62 1.85 16.69
C ASP A 76 8.95 2.63 16.92
N PRO A 77 9.20 3.18 18.12
CA PRO A 77 10.42 3.96 18.37
C PRO A 77 11.74 3.20 18.21
N ASP A 78 11.71 1.87 18.17
CA ASP A 78 12.89 1.00 18.00
C ASP A 78 13.00 0.48 16.55
N ASP A 79 12.32 1.13 15.60
CA ASP A 79 12.20 0.74 14.19
C ASP A 79 11.60 -0.65 13.95
N VAL A 80 10.85 -1.19 14.92
CA VAL A 80 10.19 -2.49 14.77
C VAL A 80 8.86 -2.33 14.02
N PRO A 81 8.63 -3.05 12.91
CA PRO A 81 7.37 -2.98 12.18
C PRO A 81 6.19 -3.52 12.98
N ARG A 82 5.13 -2.70 13.13
CA ARG A 82 3.86 -3.07 13.78
C ARG A 82 2.71 -2.96 12.79
N VAL A 83 1.90 -4.03 12.70
CA VAL A 83 0.70 -4.05 11.86
C VAL A 83 -0.38 -3.16 12.47
N ILE A 84 -0.97 -2.29 11.67
CA ILE A 84 -2.13 -1.47 12.03
C ILE A 84 -3.41 -2.08 11.46
N GLU A 85 -3.38 -2.46 10.20
CA GLU A 85 -4.55 -2.95 9.45
C GLU A 85 -4.15 -4.03 8.46
N VAL A 86 -5.00 -5.04 8.32
CA VAL A 86 -4.96 -5.98 7.19
C VAL A 86 -6.20 -5.74 6.33
N ASN A 87 -5.99 -5.19 5.14
CA ASN A 87 -7.05 -4.83 4.21
C ASN A 87 -7.11 -5.85 3.06
N ALA A 88 -8.02 -6.81 3.15
CA ALA A 88 -8.20 -7.88 2.17
C ALA A 88 -8.87 -7.43 0.85
N LEU A 89 -9.39 -6.19 0.78
CA LEU A 89 -9.95 -5.60 -0.43
C LEU A 89 -9.46 -4.16 -0.57
N PRO A 90 -8.19 -3.96 -0.95
CA PRO A 90 -7.62 -2.63 -1.03
C PRO A 90 -8.28 -1.80 -2.14
N GLY A 91 -8.28 -0.48 -1.94
CA GLY A 91 -8.69 0.44 -3.00
C GLY A 91 -7.81 0.30 -4.24
N VAL A 92 -8.43 0.36 -5.42
CA VAL A 92 -7.79 0.19 -6.73
C VAL A 92 -8.23 1.26 -7.72
N LEU A 93 -8.21 2.53 -7.30
CA LEU A 93 -8.49 3.62 -8.24
C LEU A 93 -7.52 3.55 -9.44
N PRO A 94 -8.02 3.57 -10.70
CA PRO A 94 -7.21 3.30 -11.88
C PRO A 94 -6.31 4.47 -12.26
N ASP A 95 -6.77 5.70 -12.01
CA ASP A 95 -6.07 6.92 -12.35
C ASP A 95 -4.70 6.99 -11.64
N PRO A 96 -3.58 7.17 -12.37
CA PRO A 96 -2.25 7.28 -11.78
C PRO A 96 -2.07 8.51 -10.88
N ASP A 97 -2.85 9.57 -11.08
CA ASP A 97 -2.75 10.81 -10.32
C ASP A 97 -3.54 10.74 -9.00
N GLN A 98 -4.37 9.71 -8.81
CA GLN A 98 -5.11 9.48 -7.58
C GLN A 98 -4.29 8.69 -6.55
N ASN A 99 -4.43 9.06 -5.27
CA ASN A 99 -3.79 8.34 -4.17
C ASN A 99 -4.49 7.00 -3.89
N SER A 100 -3.97 5.95 -4.52
CA SER A 100 -4.37 4.57 -4.29
C SER A 100 -3.12 3.68 -4.15
N CYS A 101 -2.84 3.19 -2.93
CA CYS A 101 -1.57 2.53 -2.61
C CYS A 101 -1.29 1.31 -3.48
N PHE A 102 -2.28 0.43 -3.67
CA PHE A 102 -2.06 -0.85 -4.34
C PHE A 102 -1.71 -0.67 -5.84
N PRO A 103 -2.46 0.13 -6.63
CA PRO A 103 -2.03 0.54 -7.97
C PRO A 103 -0.68 1.26 -8.01
N LYS A 104 -0.38 2.13 -7.03
CA LYS A 104 0.90 2.86 -7.01
C LYS A 104 2.09 1.91 -6.81
N ALA A 105 1.95 0.93 -5.92
CA ALA A 105 2.94 -0.12 -5.70
C ALA A 105 3.11 -1.00 -6.94
N ALA A 106 2.01 -1.39 -7.59
CA ALA A 106 2.05 -2.19 -8.82
C ALA A 106 2.78 -1.47 -9.96
N ARG A 107 2.49 -0.17 -10.17
CA ARG A 107 3.20 0.65 -11.17
C ARG A 107 4.69 0.76 -10.87
N ALA A 108 5.07 0.94 -9.60
CA ALA A 108 6.47 0.94 -9.20
C ALA A 108 7.17 -0.41 -9.45
N ALA A 109 6.42 -1.51 -9.47
CA ALA A 109 6.90 -2.84 -9.87
C ALA A 109 6.93 -3.05 -11.40
N GLY A 110 6.60 -2.05 -12.20
CA GLY A 110 6.52 -2.15 -13.66
C GLY A 110 5.22 -2.77 -14.19
N MET A 111 4.18 -2.89 -13.36
CA MET A 111 2.88 -3.40 -13.76
C MET A 111 1.93 -2.24 -14.09
N ASP A 112 1.36 -2.22 -15.30
CA ASP A 112 0.23 -1.35 -15.57
C ASP A 112 -1.03 -1.81 -14.80
N TYR A 113 -2.08 -0.98 -14.81
CA TYR A 113 -3.32 -1.29 -14.09
C TYR A 113 -3.97 -2.60 -14.56
N GLY A 114 -3.93 -2.89 -15.86
CA GLY A 114 -4.49 -4.11 -16.42
C GLY A 114 -3.72 -5.35 -15.98
N ALA A 115 -2.38 -5.29 -15.99
CA ALA A 115 -1.49 -6.33 -15.51
C ALA A 115 -1.69 -6.59 -14.01
N MET A 116 -1.89 -5.53 -13.21
CA MET A 116 -2.21 -5.66 -11.79
C MET A 116 -3.53 -6.41 -11.57
N ILE A 117 -4.63 -6.01 -12.22
CA ILE A 117 -5.91 -6.70 -12.09
C ILE A 117 -5.84 -8.13 -12.61
N ARG A 118 -5.11 -8.36 -13.72
CA ARG A 118 -4.88 -9.69 -14.27
C ARG A 118 -4.16 -10.60 -13.27
N ALA A 119 -3.12 -10.12 -12.61
CA ALA A 119 -2.39 -10.92 -11.62
C ALA A 119 -3.28 -11.38 -10.45
N VAL A 120 -4.21 -10.53 -9.99
CA VAL A 120 -5.19 -10.89 -8.96
C VAL A 120 -6.17 -11.95 -9.47
N LEU A 121 -6.66 -11.78 -10.70
CA LEU A 121 -7.52 -12.77 -11.35
C LEU A 121 -6.82 -14.12 -11.52
N GLU A 122 -5.57 -14.13 -11.99
CA GLU A 122 -4.76 -15.33 -12.16
C GLU A 122 -4.51 -16.04 -10.83
N ALA A 123 -4.24 -15.31 -9.74
CA ALA A 123 -4.14 -15.88 -8.40
C ALA A 123 -5.45 -16.59 -7.98
N ALA A 124 -6.59 -15.95 -8.24
CA ALA A 124 -7.90 -16.54 -7.96
C ALA A 124 -8.17 -17.78 -8.84
N LEU A 125 -7.90 -17.72 -10.15
CA LEU A 125 -8.05 -18.86 -11.06
C LEU A 125 -7.20 -20.05 -10.63
N GLY A 126 -5.93 -19.82 -10.28
CA GLY A 126 -5.03 -20.86 -9.77
C GLY A 126 -5.57 -21.52 -8.49
N ARG A 127 -6.14 -20.74 -7.58
CA ARG A 127 -6.78 -21.25 -6.36
C ARG A 127 -8.00 -22.15 -6.62
N TYR A 128 -8.73 -21.93 -7.72
CA TYR A 128 -9.87 -22.75 -8.13
C TYR A 128 -9.53 -23.83 -9.17
N GLY A 129 -8.27 -23.94 -9.59
CA GLY A 129 -7.85 -24.90 -10.62
C GLY A 129 -8.41 -24.61 -12.02
N LEU A 130 -8.55 -23.32 -12.35
CA LEU A 130 -9.14 -22.84 -13.61
C LEU A 130 -8.09 -22.24 -14.58
N GLY A 131 -6.80 -22.50 -14.34
CA GLY A 131 -5.66 -21.97 -15.11
C GLY A 131 -4.98 -22.98 -16.00
#